data_AF-A0A9D1TFX6-F1
#
_entry.id   AF-A0A9D1TFX6-F1
#
_cell.length_a   1.000
_cell.length_b   1.000
_cell.length_c   1.000
_cell.angle_alpha   90.00
_cell.angle_beta   90.00
_cell.angle_gamma   90.00
#
_symmetry.space_group_name_H-M   'P 1'
#
loop_
_entity.id
_entity.type
_entity.pdbx_description
1 polymer ?
#
loop_
_entity_poly.entity_id
_entity_poly.type
_entity_poly.pdbx_seq_one_letter_code
_entity_poly.pdbx_strand_id
1 'polypeptide(L)'
;MAYIETDGENFKGYFVNPISSDEEVIDAKVDELPDRPEIWKFCYENVLAVKQKGPGARSSSSQYGAMEDQVCQIITEDSELMLPEETISYIRDCMGKNAEGLTNVQMVSRFLNTTEAMLQNDMRYGVPSYMLDFPRHTYEGSLYIDDMLFPLTDGKITEFYWNDIARYIFENAYIVIDMIYIKDHLNNFEIGYHILDKRVSDRLDHFGLVGKCLDADSLRIAVDNEHKMQMLLPSGHPGKMWNSRQHVKNMFGFWLSGMEKLKAIEKYYEMEFQLHKVSGQDVLNDLYEAIDIVYNGMTLQQNCELTVPGDLFEEDFQIDEPVLIEEKKAIPLQDRVIQGVVFRPYRSIWLPGKVKFAGKSAGEIVRLPGCCEYRIVEG
;
A
#
# COMPACT_ATOMS: atom_id res chain seq x y z
N MET A 1 -0.13 11.23 -5.27
CA MET A 1 -0.49 9.88 -5.76
C MET A 1 0.64 9.41 -6.65
N ALA A 2 1.18 8.19 -6.49
CA ALA A 2 2.29 7.70 -7.32
C ALA A 2 2.06 6.22 -7.65
N TYR A 3 2.08 5.86 -8.93
CA TYR A 3 1.91 4.49 -9.41
C TYR A 3 2.73 4.24 -10.68
N ILE A 4 3.02 2.98 -10.97
CA ILE A 4 3.89 2.56 -12.07
C ILE A 4 3.12 1.57 -12.95
N GLU A 5 3.17 1.78 -14.26
CA GLU A 5 2.77 0.85 -15.30
C GLU A 5 4.02 0.31 -15.98
N THR A 6 4.15 -1.00 -16.13
CA THR A 6 5.24 -1.61 -16.90
C THR A 6 4.80 -2.93 -17.52
N ASP A 7 5.24 -3.19 -18.75
CA ASP A 7 5.01 -4.44 -19.48
C ASP A 7 6.25 -5.36 -19.52
N GLY A 8 7.32 -4.98 -18.80
CA GLY A 8 8.60 -5.70 -18.77
C GLY A 8 9.65 -5.20 -19.77
N GLU A 9 9.27 -4.39 -20.76
CA GLU A 9 10.20 -3.69 -21.67
C GLU A 9 10.11 -2.16 -21.50
N ASN A 10 8.90 -1.67 -21.27
CA ASN A 10 8.58 -0.25 -21.12
C ASN A 10 8.17 0.04 -19.67
N PHE A 11 8.58 1.21 -19.19
CA PHE A 11 8.30 1.75 -17.87
C PHE A 11 7.57 3.07 -18.01
N LYS A 12 6.40 3.17 -17.38
CA LYS A 12 5.61 4.37 -17.23
C LYS A 12 5.34 4.65 -15.76
N GLY A 13 6.11 5.55 -15.18
CA GLY A 13 5.88 6.01 -13.82
C GLY A 13 4.99 7.25 -13.83
N TYR A 14 3.86 7.20 -13.13
CA TYR A 14 2.99 8.34 -12.85
C TYR A 14 3.20 8.77 -11.41
N PHE A 15 3.62 10.00 -11.16
CA PHE A 15 3.66 10.51 -9.80
C PHE A 15 3.24 11.95 -9.74
N VAL A 16 2.49 12.27 -8.70
CA VAL A 16 2.24 13.65 -8.31
C VAL A 16 3.54 14.17 -7.71
N ASN A 17 4.17 15.09 -8.41
CA ASN A 17 5.33 15.76 -7.88
C ASN A 17 4.92 16.41 -6.54
N PRO A 18 5.55 16.05 -5.41
CA PRO A 18 5.12 16.49 -4.08
C PRO A 18 5.30 17.99 -3.86
N ILE A 19 5.90 18.66 -4.82
CA ILE A 19 6.23 20.05 -4.77
C ILE A 19 5.50 20.85 -5.87
N SER A 20 5.17 20.24 -7.01
CA SER A 20 4.35 20.87 -8.06
C SER A 20 2.92 20.39 -8.22
N SER A 21 2.45 19.42 -7.45
CA SER A 21 1.07 18.88 -7.53
C SER A 21 0.63 18.38 -8.92
N ASP A 22 1.49 18.46 -9.94
CA ASP A 22 1.26 17.97 -11.29
C ASP A 22 1.53 16.47 -11.37
N GLU A 23 0.79 15.80 -12.24
CA GLU A 23 1.04 14.42 -12.62
C GLU A 23 2.23 14.36 -13.60
N GLU A 24 3.41 14.04 -13.08
CA GLU A 24 4.60 13.79 -13.90
C GLU A 24 4.61 12.34 -14.40
N VAL A 25 4.90 12.18 -15.69
CA VAL A 25 5.00 10.87 -16.36
C VAL A 25 6.43 10.62 -16.78
N ILE A 26 7.06 9.61 -16.18
CA ILE A 26 8.34 9.07 -16.64
C ILE A 26 8.04 7.96 -17.64
N ASP A 27 8.26 8.21 -18.92
CA ASP A 27 8.15 7.21 -19.99
C ASP A 27 9.56 6.85 -20.49
N ALA A 28 9.99 5.62 -20.22
CA ALA A 28 11.32 5.13 -20.55
C ALA A 28 11.30 3.62 -20.76
N LYS A 29 12.33 3.06 -21.40
CA LYS A 29 12.53 1.60 -21.39
C LYS A 29 13.19 1.15 -20.10
N VAL A 30 12.97 -0.10 -19.71
CA VAL A 30 13.48 -0.67 -18.45
C VAL A 30 15.02 -0.64 -18.38
N ASP A 31 15.69 -0.83 -19.52
CA ASP A 31 17.15 -0.75 -19.66
C ASP A 31 17.72 0.67 -19.59
N GLU A 32 16.88 1.70 -19.79
CA GLU A 32 17.24 3.12 -19.68
C GLU A 32 17.01 3.69 -18.27
N LEU A 33 16.35 2.94 -17.38
CA LEU A 33 16.00 3.39 -16.02
C LEU A 33 17.20 3.74 -15.12
N PRO A 34 18.36 3.05 -15.17
CA PRO A 34 19.51 3.40 -14.35
C PRO A 34 20.05 4.81 -14.62
N ASP A 35 19.81 5.34 -15.82
CA ASP A 35 20.28 6.65 -16.27
C ASP A 35 19.23 7.76 -16.10
N ARG A 36 18.06 7.43 -15.52
CA ARG A 36 16.94 8.36 -15.27
C ARG A 36 16.85 8.69 -13.77
N PRO A 37 17.55 9.72 -13.27
CA PRO A 37 17.54 10.06 -11.84
C PRO A 37 16.14 10.39 -11.29
N GLU A 38 15.19 10.75 -12.15
CA GLU A 38 13.80 11.02 -11.81
C GLU A 38 13.08 9.77 -11.27
N ILE A 39 13.56 8.56 -11.58
CA ILE A 39 12.97 7.31 -11.09
C ILE A 39 13.03 7.19 -9.56
N TRP A 40 14.01 7.84 -8.93
CA TRP A 40 14.15 7.87 -7.47
C TRP A 40 13.05 8.68 -6.78
N LYS A 41 12.23 9.44 -7.53
CA LYS A 41 11.01 10.06 -7.00
C LYS A 41 9.94 9.02 -6.62
N PHE A 42 10.01 7.80 -7.17
CA PHE A 42 9.23 6.62 -6.73
C PHE A 42 9.84 5.90 -5.52
N CYS A 43 10.93 6.40 -4.93
CA CYS A 43 11.51 5.75 -3.76
C CYS A 43 10.50 5.72 -2.62
N TYR A 44 10.53 4.63 -1.87
CA TYR A 44 9.59 4.40 -0.79
C TYR A 44 9.64 5.49 0.29
N GLU A 45 10.78 6.14 0.50
CA GLU A 45 10.91 7.29 1.40
C GLU A 45 10.09 8.49 0.91
N ASN A 46 10.11 8.80 -0.39
CA ASN A 46 9.31 9.87 -0.98
C ASN A 46 7.81 9.53 -0.94
N VAL A 47 7.43 8.30 -1.30
CA VAL A 47 6.02 7.85 -1.27
C VAL A 47 5.48 7.83 0.17
N LEU A 48 6.30 7.42 1.15
CA LEU A 48 5.93 7.44 2.56
C LEU A 48 5.85 8.86 3.11
N ALA A 49 6.76 9.76 2.71
CA ALA A 49 6.71 11.16 3.10
C ALA A 49 5.45 11.86 2.54
N VAL A 50 5.06 11.56 1.29
CA VAL A 50 3.80 12.01 0.70
C VAL A 50 2.59 11.48 1.49
N LYS A 51 2.64 10.21 1.89
CA LYS A 51 1.57 9.56 2.65
C LYS A 51 1.45 10.04 4.10
N GLN A 52 2.57 10.26 4.79
CA GLN A 52 2.62 10.78 6.17
C GLN A 52 2.24 12.25 6.26
N LYS A 53 2.39 13.01 5.16
CA LYS A 53 1.87 14.37 5.04
C LYS A 53 0.34 14.42 4.85
N GLY A 54 -0.33 13.28 4.61
CA GLY A 54 -1.69 13.25 4.07
C GLY A 54 -1.76 13.91 2.68
N PRO A 55 -2.95 14.13 2.10
CA PRO A 55 -3.14 15.20 1.12
C PRO A 55 -2.83 16.54 1.82
N GLY A 56 -1.54 16.86 1.87
CA GLY A 56 -1.03 17.91 2.73
C GLY A 56 -1.36 19.30 2.22
N ALA A 57 -2.45 19.88 2.72
CA ALA A 57 -2.27 21.12 3.47
C ALA A 57 -1.27 20.81 4.60
N ARG A 58 -0.08 21.42 4.56
CA ARG A 58 1.01 21.14 5.50
C ARG A 58 0.55 21.32 6.95
N SER A 59 0.54 20.23 7.72
CA SER A 59 0.84 20.29 9.15
C SER A 59 2.30 19.91 9.37
N SER A 60 3.22 20.82 9.02
CA SER A 60 4.56 20.79 9.59
C SER A 60 4.50 21.47 10.95
N SER A 61 4.06 20.74 11.98
CA SER A 61 3.95 21.31 13.33
C SER A 61 3.53 20.28 14.39
N SER A 62 4.50 19.53 14.88
CA SER A 62 4.56 19.21 16.31
C SER A 62 5.00 20.45 17.15
N GLN A 63 4.63 21.66 16.72
CA GLN A 63 4.89 22.94 17.40
C GLN A 63 3.65 23.80 17.66
N TYR A 64 2.43 23.40 17.28
CA TYR A 64 1.21 24.15 17.66
C TYR A 64 0.71 23.82 19.08
N GLY A 65 1.64 23.56 20.00
CA GLY A 65 1.40 23.61 21.45
C GLY A 65 1.93 24.89 22.10
N ALA A 66 2.65 25.75 21.37
CA ALA A 66 3.22 26.98 21.90
C ALA A 66 3.52 27.98 20.77
N MET A 67 2.52 28.70 20.26
CA MET A 67 2.71 29.81 19.30
C MET A 67 2.14 31.12 19.83
N GLU A 68 2.48 31.48 21.06
CA GLU A 68 2.29 32.86 21.53
C GLU A 68 3.56 33.72 21.48
N ASP A 69 4.75 33.17 21.12
CA ASP A 69 6.01 33.95 21.16
C ASP A 69 7.06 33.58 20.08
N GLN A 70 6.66 33.13 18.88
CA GLN A 70 7.61 33.08 17.75
C GLN A 70 7.57 34.39 16.98
N VAL A 71 8.66 35.15 17.05
CA VAL A 71 8.89 36.33 16.21
C VAL A 71 8.88 35.88 14.75
N CYS A 72 7.76 36.08 14.06
CA CYS A 72 7.68 35.85 12.62
C CYS A 72 8.69 36.75 11.91
N GLN A 73 9.69 36.14 11.29
CA GLN A 73 10.69 36.87 10.51
C GLN A 73 10.05 37.30 9.19
N ILE A 74 10.05 38.61 8.92
CA ILE A 74 9.52 39.15 7.65
C ILE A 74 10.58 38.89 6.57
N ILE A 75 10.24 38.02 5.61
CA ILE A 75 11.08 37.74 4.45
C ILE A 75 10.83 38.82 3.40
N THR A 76 11.88 39.54 3.00
CA THR A 76 11.79 40.59 1.97
C THR A 76 12.68 40.35 0.76
N GLU A 77 13.63 39.42 0.85
CA GLU A 77 14.59 39.12 -0.21
C GLU A 77 14.54 37.65 -0.66
N ASP A 78 14.79 37.39 -1.94
CA ASP A 78 14.77 36.03 -2.51
C ASP A 78 15.82 35.11 -1.88
N SER A 79 16.94 35.66 -1.40
CA SER A 79 18.00 34.95 -0.68
C SER A 79 17.55 34.38 0.67
N GLU A 80 16.50 34.96 1.27
CA GLU A 80 15.93 34.55 2.54
C GLU A 80 14.77 33.56 2.36
N LEU A 81 14.28 33.40 1.12
CA LEU A 81 13.18 32.50 0.79
C LEU A 81 13.68 31.06 0.66
N MET A 82 13.63 30.33 1.77
CA MET A 82 14.04 28.93 1.84
C MET A 82 12.92 27.98 1.39
N LEU A 83 12.49 28.08 0.13
CA LEU A 83 11.54 27.15 -0.49
C LEU A 83 12.23 26.24 -1.53
N PRO A 84 11.86 24.95 -1.62
CA PRO A 84 12.34 24.08 -2.69
C PRO A 84 12.00 24.66 -4.07
N GLU A 85 12.91 24.53 -5.05
CA GLU A 85 12.73 25.08 -6.41
C GLU A 85 11.45 24.57 -7.08
N GLU A 86 11.10 23.31 -6.87
CA GLU A 86 9.87 22.73 -7.42
C GLU A 86 8.60 23.44 -6.84
N THR A 87 8.65 24.01 -5.62
CA THR A 87 7.51 24.75 -5.00
C THR A 87 7.37 26.10 -5.67
N ILE A 88 8.52 26.71 -5.95
CA ILE A 88 8.58 27.98 -6.67
C ILE A 88 8.08 27.78 -8.11
N SER A 89 8.44 26.67 -8.76
CA SER A 89 7.92 26.33 -10.09
C SER A 89 6.39 26.17 -10.07
N TYR A 90 5.86 25.37 -9.14
CA TYR A 90 4.41 25.20 -8.98
C TYR A 90 3.66 26.52 -8.89
N ILE A 91 4.11 27.41 -8.00
CA ILE A 91 3.46 28.70 -7.76
C ILE A 91 3.53 29.55 -9.04
N ARG A 92 4.65 29.50 -9.76
CA ARG A 92 4.81 30.19 -11.03
C ARG A 92 3.82 29.67 -12.07
N ASP A 93 3.67 28.35 -12.18
CA ASP A 93 2.76 27.70 -13.11
C ASP A 93 1.30 28.02 -12.77
N CYS A 94 0.94 27.98 -11.48
CA CYS A 94 -0.36 28.38 -10.95
C CYS A 94 -0.73 29.84 -11.25
N MET A 95 0.26 30.74 -11.14
CA MET A 95 0.06 32.17 -11.41
C MET A 95 0.11 32.51 -12.90
N GLY A 96 0.76 31.67 -13.72
CA GLY A 96 0.95 31.88 -15.15
C GLY A 96 1.50 33.27 -15.46
N LYS A 97 0.83 34.01 -16.35
CA LYS A 97 1.22 35.38 -16.73
C LYS A 97 1.28 36.37 -15.55
N ASN A 98 0.59 36.09 -14.44
CA ASN A 98 0.63 36.97 -13.27
C ASN A 98 1.94 36.86 -12.48
N ALA A 99 2.78 35.87 -12.78
CA ALA A 99 4.13 35.74 -12.23
C ALA A 99 5.20 36.47 -13.05
N GLU A 100 4.91 36.88 -14.29
CA GLU A 100 5.89 37.53 -15.16
C GLU A 100 6.40 38.84 -14.55
N GLY A 101 7.73 38.97 -14.44
CA GLY A 101 8.39 40.16 -13.89
C GLY A 101 8.40 40.25 -12.36
N LEU A 102 7.89 39.25 -11.64
CA LEU A 102 7.97 39.18 -10.18
C LEU A 102 9.22 38.43 -9.73
N THR A 103 9.82 38.89 -8.63
CA THR A 103 10.80 38.11 -7.84
C THR A 103 10.12 36.91 -7.16
N ASN A 104 10.88 35.93 -6.69
CA ASN A 104 10.30 34.73 -6.07
C ASN A 104 9.49 35.08 -4.81
N VAL A 105 9.98 36.00 -3.97
CA VAL A 105 9.27 36.49 -2.78
C VAL A 105 7.98 37.21 -3.16
N GLN A 106 8.01 38.09 -4.15
CA GLN A 106 6.80 38.80 -4.61
C GLN A 106 5.76 37.85 -5.19
N MET A 107 6.21 36.86 -5.97
CA MET A 107 5.35 35.83 -6.54
C MET A 107 4.68 34.99 -5.45
N VAL A 108 5.46 34.45 -4.51
CA VAL A 108 4.95 33.65 -3.38
C VAL A 108 4.01 34.46 -2.50
N SER A 109 4.37 35.70 -2.15
CA SER A 109 3.51 36.58 -1.36
C SER A 109 2.18 36.85 -2.06
N ARG A 110 2.21 37.14 -3.36
CA ARG A 110 0.99 37.40 -4.14
C ARG A 110 0.12 36.15 -4.27
N PHE A 111 0.72 34.99 -4.48
CA PHE A 111 0.02 33.71 -4.49
C PHE A 111 -0.71 33.49 -3.16
N LEU A 112 0.02 33.51 -2.04
CA LEU A 112 -0.53 33.27 -0.70
C LEU A 112 -1.66 34.25 -0.36
N ASN A 113 -1.46 35.56 -0.57
CA ASN A 113 -2.48 36.57 -0.31
C ASN A 113 -3.75 36.37 -1.15
N THR A 114 -3.57 35.96 -2.42
CA THR A 114 -4.70 35.73 -3.33
C THR A 114 -5.47 34.47 -2.91
N THR A 115 -4.76 33.38 -2.63
CA THR A 115 -5.33 32.12 -2.15
C THR A 115 -6.05 32.33 -0.82
N GLU A 116 -5.43 33.02 0.14
CA GLU A 116 -6.04 33.33 1.43
C GLU A 116 -7.32 34.15 1.27
N ALA A 117 -7.31 35.19 0.45
CA ALA A 117 -8.52 35.97 0.18
C ALA A 117 -9.64 35.10 -0.43
N MET A 118 -9.32 34.19 -1.35
CA MET A 118 -10.30 33.27 -1.94
C MET A 118 -10.85 32.27 -0.93
N LEU A 119 -10.04 31.80 0.02
CA LEU A 119 -10.45 30.90 1.09
C LEU A 119 -11.33 31.62 2.12
N GLN A 120 -10.92 32.80 2.60
CA GLN A 120 -11.67 33.59 3.58
C GLN A 120 -13.05 34.02 3.08
N ASN A 121 -13.19 34.24 1.77
CA ASN A 121 -14.46 34.61 1.15
C ASN A 121 -15.25 33.41 0.61
N ASP A 122 -14.81 32.18 0.87
CA ASP A 122 -15.45 30.93 0.41
C ASP A 122 -15.77 30.95 -1.11
N MET A 123 -14.82 31.46 -1.91
CA MET A 123 -15.03 31.68 -3.33
C MET A 123 -14.98 30.38 -4.13
N ARG A 124 -16.12 30.02 -4.74
CA ARG A 124 -16.27 28.88 -5.65
C ARG A 124 -16.03 29.20 -7.13
N TYR A 125 -16.60 30.29 -7.63
CA TYR A 125 -16.59 30.63 -9.05
C TYR A 125 -15.58 31.72 -9.38
N GLY A 126 -14.99 31.65 -10.58
CA GLY A 126 -14.04 32.65 -11.07
C GLY A 126 -12.69 32.60 -10.36
N VAL A 127 -12.39 31.50 -9.67
CA VAL A 127 -11.10 31.26 -9.03
C VAL A 127 -10.20 30.39 -9.92
N PRO A 128 -8.87 30.41 -9.74
CA PRO A 128 -7.93 29.56 -10.49
C PRO A 128 -8.15 28.07 -10.26
N SER A 129 -7.74 27.23 -11.22
CA SER A 129 -7.91 25.77 -11.15
C SER A 129 -7.10 25.10 -10.05
N TYR A 130 -5.94 25.67 -9.67
CA TYR A 130 -5.13 25.16 -8.55
C TYR A 130 -5.87 25.17 -7.22
N MET A 131 -6.98 25.92 -7.10
CA MET A 131 -7.80 25.92 -5.89
C MET A 131 -8.46 24.55 -5.61
N LEU A 132 -8.45 23.63 -6.58
CA LEU A 132 -8.85 22.23 -6.37
C LEU A 132 -7.83 21.44 -5.52
N ASP A 133 -6.64 21.98 -5.28
CA ASP A 133 -5.61 21.39 -4.41
C ASP A 133 -5.70 21.88 -2.95
N PHE A 134 -6.53 22.89 -2.68
CA PHE A 134 -6.65 23.50 -1.36
C PHE A 134 -7.93 23.04 -0.65
N PRO A 135 -7.83 22.44 0.55
CA PRO A 135 -8.99 22.05 1.35
C PRO A 135 -9.89 23.25 1.64
N ARG A 136 -11.19 23.06 1.47
CA ARG A 136 -12.21 24.09 1.73
C ARG A 136 -12.92 23.81 3.04
N HIS A 137 -13.43 22.59 3.16
CA HIS A 137 -14.16 22.16 4.34
C HIS A 137 -13.73 20.76 4.76
N THR A 138 -13.88 20.48 6.05
CA THR A 138 -13.73 19.14 6.61
C THR A 138 -14.99 18.78 7.36
N TYR A 139 -15.46 17.56 7.16
CA TYR A 139 -16.64 17.01 7.79
C TYR A 139 -16.30 15.65 8.40
N GLU A 140 -17.08 15.24 9.39
CA GLU A 140 -17.12 13.84 9.80
C GLU A 140 -18.13 13.11 8.91
N GLY A 141 -17.98 11.79 8.78
CA GLY A 141 -18.99 10.99 8.11
C GLY A 141 -18.74 9.50 8.20
N SER A 142 -19.70 8.75 7.70
CA SER A 142 -19.74 7.31 7.85
C SER A 142 -19.87 6.62 6.49
N LEU A 143 -19.08 5.56 6.31
CA LEU A 143 -19.08 4.71 5.13
C LEU A 143 -20.02 3.52 5.36
N TYR A 144 -20.97 3.36 4.45
CA TYR A 144 -21.90 2.26 4.37
C TYR A 144 -21.60 1.42 3.13
N ILE A 145 -21.92 0.14 3.21
CA ILE A 145 -21.85 -0.79 2.10
C ILE A 145 -23.26 -1.32 1.83
N ASP A 146 -23.60 -1.41 0.55
CA ASP A 146 -24.89 -1.91 0.07
C ASP A 146 -26.08 -1.27 0.83
N ASP A 147 -27.09 -2.08 1.15
CA ASP A 147 -28.27 -1.69 1.92
C ASP A 147 -28.08 -1.84 3.43
N MET A 148 -26.83 -1.89 3.93
CA MET A 148 -26.60 -2.05 5.37
C MET A 148 -27.08 -0.82 6.16
N LEU A 149 -27.80 -1.10 7.26
CA LEU A 149 -28.32 -0.06 8.16
C LEU A 149 -27.23 0.57 9.03
N PHE A 150 -26.20 -0.18 9.38
CA PHE A 150 -25.09 0.29 10.21
C PHE A 150 -23.88 0.65 9.34
N PRO A 151 -23.14 1.69 9.72
CA PRO A 151 -21.92 2.04 9.00
C PRO A 151 -20.89 0.92 9.17
N LEU A 152 -20.13 0.68 8.12
CA LEU A 152 -18.96 -0.19 8.16
C LEU A 152 -17.85 0.47 8.98
N THR A 153 -17.65 1.77 8.79
CA THR A 153 -16.62 2.55 9.48
C THR A 153 -16.91 4.05 9.37
N ASP A 154 -16.27 4.82 10.25
CA ASP A 154 -16.32 6.28 10.24
C ASP A 154 -15.01 6.86 9.71
N GLY A 155 -15.05 8.11 9.27
CA GLY A 155 -13.89 8.81 8.72
C GLY A 155 -14.16 10.29 8.53
N LYS A 156 -13.13 10.98 8.03
CA LYS A 156 -13.17 12.40 7.71
C LYS A 156 -13.36 12.59 6.22
N ILE A 157 -14.16 13.59 5.85
CA ILE A 157 -14.35 14.02 4.46
C ILE A 157 -13.73 15.39 4.30
N THR A 158 -12.78 15.52 3.38
CA THR A 158 -12.24 16.81 2.97
C THR A 158 -12.82 17.20 1.62
N GLU A 159 -13.42 18.38 1.53
CA GLU A 159 -13.99 18.95 0.32
C GLU A 159 -13.02 19.95 -0.32
N PHE A 160 -12.91 19.86 -1.63
CA PHE A 160 -12.18 20.76 -2.50
C PHE A 160 -13.12 21.18 -3.63
N TYR A 161 -13.04 22.42 -4.10
CA TYR A 161 -13.85 22.82 -5.25
C TYR A 161 -13.19 23.91 -6.09
N TRP A 162 -13.54 23.89 -7.38
CA TRP A 162 -13.21 24.91 -8.36
C TRP A 162 -14.33 24.98 -9.41
N ASN A 163 -15.04 26.11 -9.47
CA ASN A 163 -16.21 26.30 -10.35
C ASN A 163 -17.24 25.16 -10.20
N ASP A 164 -17.51 24.44 -11.29
CA ASP A 164 -18.45 23.33 -11.36
C ASP A 164 -17.84 21.98 -10.91
N ILE A 165 -16.56 21.96 -10.55
CA ILE A 165 -15.84 20.76 -10.12
C ILE A 165 -15.76 20.75 -8.60
N ALA A 166 -16.18 19.64 -8.00
CA ALA A 166 -15.99 19.36 -6.58
C ALA A 166 -15.22 18.04 -6.45
N ARG A 167 -14.25 18.01 -5.55
CA ARG A 167 -13.51 16.81 -5.18
C ARG A 167 -13.73 16.55 -3.70
N TYR A 168 -13.99 15.31 -3.34
CA TYR A 168 -14.16 14.87 -1.97
C TYR A 168 -13.21 13.73 -1.68
N ILE A 169 -12.49 13.82 -0.57
CA ILE A 169 -11.64 12.74 -0.07
C ILE A 169 -12.22 12.27 1.25
N PHE A 170 -12.79 11.06 1.27
CA PHE A 170 -13.08 10.36 2.51
C PHE A 170 -11.83 9.61 2.94
N GLU A 171 -11.41 9.75 4.19
CA GLU A 171 -10.27 9.02 4.71
C GLU A 171 -10.46 8.60 6.17
N ASN A 172 -9.95 7.42 6.49
CA ASN A 172 -9.71 6.99 7.86
C ASN A 172 -8.38 6.23 7.93
N ALA A 173 -8.14 5.54 9.04
CA ALA A 173 -6.89 4.80 9.25
C ALA A 173 -6.61 3.72 8.19
N TYR A 174 -7.63 3.22 7.47
CA TYR A 174 -7.55 2.03 6.62
C TYR A 174 -8.01 2.25 5.19
N ILE A 175 -8.91 3.20 4.94
CA ILE A 175 -9.57 3.42 3.67
C ILE A 175 -9.43 4.88 3.27
N VAL A 176 -9.13 5.11 1.99
CA VAL A 176 -9.19 6.42 1.35
C VAL A 176 -10.08 6.31 0.12
N ILE A 177 -11.02 7.22 -0.06
CA ILE A 177 -11.91 7.27 -1.22
C ILE A 177 -11.85 8.70 -1.78
N ASP A 178 -11.31 8.84 -2.99
CA ASP A 178 -11.26 10.10 -3.73
C ASP A 178 -12.40 10.14 -4.73
N MET A 179 -13.17 11.22 -4.77
CA MET A 179 -14.35 11.36 -5.61
C MET A 179 -14.33 12.71 -6.31
N ILE A 180 -14.57 12.72 -7.62
CA ILE A 180 -14.67 13.93 -8.43
C ILE A 180 -16.07 14.03 -8.99
N TYR A 181 -16.72 15.15 -8.71
CA TYR A 181 -18.02 15.55 -9.24
C TYR A 181 -17.85 16.71 -10.22
N ILE A 182 -18.56 16.64 -11.34
CA ILE A 182 -18.67 17.73 -12.32
C ILE A 182 -20.14 18.08 -12.46
N LYS A 183 -20.50 19.33 -12.18
CA LYS A 183 -21.91 19.80 -12.18
C LYS A 183 -22.82 18.87 -11.36
N ASP A 184 -22.36 18.54 -10.16
CA ASP A 184 -23.04 17.69 -9.18
C ASP A 184 -23.28 16.23 -9.63
N HIS A 185 -22.66 15.80 -10.73
CA HIS A 185 -22.65 14.41 -11.16
C HIS A 185 -21.30 13.76 -10.85
N LEU A 186 -21.33 12.57 -10.23
CA LEU A 186 -20.13 11.77 -10.00
C LEU A 186 -19.48 11.46 -11.36
N ASN A 187 -18.28 11.99 -11.58
CA ASN A 187 -17.54 11.82 -12.81
C ASN A 187 -16.53 10.67 -12.69
N ASN A 188 -15.80 10.62 -11.57
CA ASN A 188 -14.88 9.53 -11.26
C ASN A 188 -14.74 9.36 -9.74
N PHE A 189 -14.34 8.18 -9.30
CA PHE A 189 -13.87 7.97 -7.93
C PHE A 189 -12.79 6.90 -7.91
N GLU A 190 -12.03 6.85 -6.82
CA GLU A 190 -10.97 5.87 -6.58
C GLU A 190 -11.00 5.44 -5.13
N ILE A 191 -10.63 4.19 -4.87
CA ILE A 191 -10.56 3.63 -3.52
C ILE A 191 -9.14 3.11 -3.28
N GLY A 192 -8.54 3.54 -2.19
CA GLY A 192 -7.24 3.10 -1.70
C GLY A 192 -7.34 2.50 -0.31
N TYR A 193 -6.35 1.66 0.04
CA TYR A 193 -6.31 0.96 1.33
C TYR A 193 -4.94 1.09 2.00
N HIS A 194 -4.94 1.22 3.32
CA HIS A 194 -3.76 1.51 4.13
C HIS A 194 -3.74 0.65 5.40
N ILE A 195 -3.46 -0.63 5.27
CA ILE A 195 -3.43 -1.55 6.40
C ILE A 195 -2.00 -1.69 6.92
N LEU A 196 -1.69 -1.00 8.03
CA LEU A 196 -0.32 -0.86 8.55
C LEU A 196 -0.15 -1.34 10.00
N ASP A 197 -1.13 -2.04 10.55
CA ASP A 197 -1.13 -2.45 11.96
C ASP A 197 0.05 -3.36 12.28
N LYS A 198 0.67 -3.17 13.45
CA LYS A 198 1.89 -3.90 13.82
C LYS A 198 1.63 -5.32 14.30
N ARG A 199 0.38 -5.67 14.61
CA ARG A 199 -0.02 -7.01 15.06
C ARG A 199 -0.76 -7.73 13.94
N VAL A 200 -0.55 -9.04 13.84
CA VAL A 200 -1.21 -9.86 12.83
C VAL A 200 -2.73 -9.85 13.00
N SER A 201 -3.23 -9.97 14.24
CA SER A 201 -4.68 -9.95 14.53
C SER A 201 -5.35 -8.65 14.06
N ASP A 202 -4.83 -7.50 14.51
CA ASP A 202 -5.39 -6.19 14.16
C ASP A 202 -5.37 -5.98 12.64
N ARG A 203 -4.27 -6.37 11.99
CA ARG A 203 -4.11 -6.29 10.54
C ARG A 203 -5.16 -7.15 9.82
N LEU A 204 -5.41 -8.37 10.28
CA LEU A 204 -6.44 -9.26 9.74
C LEU A 204 -7.85 -8.70 9.88
N ASP A 205 -8.19 -8.11 11.02
CA ASP A 205 -9.49 -7.49 11.24
C ASP A 205 -9.74 -6.34 10.25
N HIS A 206 -8.72 -5.50 10.01
CA HIS A 206 -8.80 -4.41 9.03
C HIS A 206 -8.76 -4.90 7.58
N PHE A 207 -8.05 -5.99 7.27
CA PHE A 207 -8.22 -6.68 6.00
C PHE A 207 -9.69 -7.10 5.84
N GLY A 208 -10.31 -7.70 6.85
CA GLY A 208 -11.72 -8.07 6.82
C GLY A 208 -12.67 -6.89 6.53
N LEU A 209 -12.38 -5.71 7.08
CA LEU A 209 -13.12 -4.48 6.81
C LEU A 209 -12.98 -4.06 5.33
N VAL A 210 -11.75 -4.00 4.83
CA VAL A 210 -11.45 -3.65 3.44
C VAL A 210 -12.05 -4.66 2.45
N GLY A 211 -12.00 -5.95 2.78
CA GLY A 211 -12.60 -7.01 1.98
C GLY A 211 -14.09 -6.80 1.76
N LYS A 212 -14.82 -6.38 2.80
CA LYS A 212 -16.25 -6.03 2.69
C LYS A 212 -16.48 -4.86 1.73
N CYS A 213 -15.65 -3.82 1.76
CA CYS A 213 -15.73 -2.73 0.77
C CYS A 213 -15.47 -3.21 -0.65
N LEU A 214 -14.47 -4.08 -0.83
CA LEU A 214 -14.11 -4.63 -2.13
C LEU A 214 -15.19 -5.54 -2.70
N ASP A 215 -15.98 -6.19 -1.85
CA ASP A 215 -17.05 -7.11 -2.22
C ASP A 215 -18.43 -6.45 -2.38
N ALA A 216 -18.64 -5.26 -1.84
CA ALA A 216 -19.90 -4.51 -1.93
C ALA A 216 -20.30 -4.14 -3.38
N ASP A 217 -21.59 -4.20 -3.69
CA ASP A 217 -22.18 -3.75 -4.95
C ASP A 217 -22.37 -2.23 -4.98
N SER A 218 -22.43 -1.59 -3.83
CA SER A 218 -22.39 -0.13 -3.74
C SER A 218 -21.78 0.34 -2.44
N LEU A 219 -21.16 1.52 -2.49
CA LEU A 219 -20.71 2.23 -1.29
C LEU A 219 -21.49 3.53 -1.17
N ARG A 220 -21.82 3.89 0.06
CA ARG A 220 -22.48 5.16 0.36
C ARG A 220 -21.75 5.86 1.49
N ILE A 221 -21.36 7.10 1.26
CA ILE A 221 -20.79 7.96 2.30
C ILE A 221 -21.87 8.93 2.74
N ALA A 222 -22.23 8.88 4.02
CA ALA A 222 -23.10 9.85 4.65
C ALA A 222 -22.23 10.90 5.35
N VAL A 223 -22.36 12.16 4.95
CA VAL A 223 -21.63 13.26 5.57
C VAL A 223 -22.47 13.86 6.69
N ASP A 224 -21.84 14.03 7.85
CA ASP A 224 -22.45 14.66 9.02
C ASP A 224 -22.39 16.19 8.88
N ASN A 225 -23.24 16.70 8.00
CA ASN A 225 -23.44 18.13 7.80
C ASN A 225 -24.93 18.49 7.84
N GLU A 226 -25.24 19.79 7.94
CA GLU A 226 -26.63 20.28 8.02
C GLU A 226 -27.48 19.86 6.81
N HIS A 227 -26.83 19.66 5.66
CA HIS A 227 -27.45 19.25 4.40
C HIS A 227 -27.62 17.73 4.26
N LYS A 228 -27.12 16.94 5.22
CA LYS A 228 -27.12 15.47 5.23
C LYS A 228 -26.70 14.87 3.88
N MET A 229 -25.62 15.41 3.32
CA MET A 229 -25.14 15.01 2.01
C MET A 229 -24.86 13.49 1.96
N GLN A 230 -25.24 12.86 0.86
CA GLN A 230 -25.02 11.44 0.59
C GLN A 230 -24.25 11.32 -0.72
N MET A 231 -23.13 10.61 -0.70
CA MET A 231 -22.35 10.29 -1.89
C MET A 231 -22.52 8.81 -2.18
N LEU A 232 -23.07 8.48 -3.35
CA LEU A 232 -23.29 7.09 -3.77
C LEU A 232 -22.26 6.70 -4.82
N LEU A 233 -21.56 5.60 -4.59
CA LEU A 233 -20.52 5.06 -5.45
C LEU A 233 -20.97 3.68 -5.95
N PRO A 234 -21.29 3.53 -7.25
CA PRO A 234 -21.74 2.25 -7.79
C PRO A 234 -20.57 1.25 -7.91
N SER A 235 -20.84 -0.05 -7.85
CA SER A 235 -19.87 -1.06 -8.25
C SER A 235 -19.60 -0.98 -9.75
N GLY A 236 -18.52 -0.30 -10.14
CA GLY A 236 -18.15 -0.25 -11.55
C GLY A 236 -17.12 0.83 -11.83
N HIS A 237 -15.93 0.37 -12.22
CA HIS A 237 -14.80 1.14 -12.76
C HIS A 237 -14.55 2.50 -12.09
N PRO A 238 -14.01 2.51 -10.85
CA PRO A 238 -13.17 3.61 -10.44
C PRO A 238 -12.09 3.77 -11.52
N GLY A 239 -11.98 4.96 -12.13
CA GLY A 239 -11.40 5.21 -13.45
C GLY A 239 -10.00 4.64 -13.70
N LYS A 240 -9.03 5.51 -14.00
CA LYS A 240 -7.75 5.09 -14.60
C LYS A 240 -6.87 4.22 -13.71
N MET A 241 -7.14 4.12 -12.40
CA MET A 241 -6.23 3.49 -11.45
C MET A 241 -6.37 1.96 -11.34
N TRP A 242 -7.52 1.37 -11.68
CA TRP A 242 -7.73 -0.07 -11.57
C TRP A 242 -7.89 -0.71 -12.94
N ASN A 243 -6.94 -1.58 -13.33
CA ASN A 243 -7.09 -2.43 -14.52
C ASN A 243 -8.42 -3.21 -14.51
N SER A 244 -8.83 -3.70 -13.33
CA SER A 244 -10.19 -4.16 -13.04
C SER A 244 -10.38 -4.38 -11.53
N ARG A 245 -11.64 -4.35 -11.06
CA ARG A 245 -11.98 -4.74 -9.68
C ARG A 245 -11.49 -6.15 -9.33
N GLN A 246 -11.55 -7.09 -10.28
CA GLN A 246 -11.09 -8.47 -10.07
C GLN A 246 -9.57 -8.53 -9.83
N HIS A 247 -8.79 -7.72 -10.54
CA HIS A 247 -7.35 -7.65 -10.33
C HIS A 247 -7.02 -7.20 -8.90
N VAL A 248 -7.70 -6.17 -8.41
CA VAL A 248 -7.52 -5.67 -7.03
C VAL A 248 -7.91 -6.72 -5.99
N LYS A 249 -9.03 -7.44 -6.21
CA LYS A 249 -9.42 -8.56 -5.33
C LYS A 249 -8.36 -9.66 -5.28
N ASN A 250 -7.76 -10.01 -6.42
CA ASN A 250 -6.71 -11.02 -6.47
C ASN A 250 -5.46 -10.58 -5.70
N MET A 251 -5.02 -9.33 -5.90
CA MET A 251 -3.90 -8.76 -5.13
C MET A 251 -4.20 -8.74 -3.63
N PHE A 252 -5.39 -8.27 -3.25
CA PHE A 252 -5.84 -8.26 -1.86
C PHE A 252 -5.85 -9.67 -1.25
N GLY A 253 -6.32 -10.67 -1.99
CA GLY A 253 -6.37 -12.07 -1.56
C GLY A 253 -5.00 -12.67 -1.25
N PHE A 254 -3.96 -12.29 -2.01
CA PHE A 254 -2.58 -12.69 -1.70
C PHE A 254 -2.13 -12.21 -0.32
N TRP A 255 -2.36 -10.92 -0.02
CA TRP A 255 -1.98 -10.32 1.26
C TRP A 255 -2.77 -10.90 2.43
N LEU A 256 -4.09 -11.05 2.26
CA LEU A 256 -4.96 -11.67 3.26
C LEU A 256 -4.49 -13.10 3.58
N SER A 257 -4.22 -13.92 2.56
CA SER A 257 -3.77 -15.31 2.77
C SER A 257 -2.46 -15.38 3.54
N GLY A 258 -1.48 -14.52 3.24
CA GLY A 258 -0.23 -14.50 4.00
C GLY A 258 -0.40 -14.10 5.46
N MET A 259 -1.31 -13.16 5.76
CA MET A 259 -1.64 -12.80 7.14
C MET A 259 -2.38 -13.93 7.88
N GLU A 260 -3.28 -14.66 7.21
CA GLU A 260 -3.95 -15.84 7.78
C GLU A 260 -2.94 -16.94 8.13
N LYS A 261 -1.97 -17.19 7.24
CA LYS A 261 -0.87 -18.13 7.48
C LYS A 261 -0.01 -17.70 8.67
N LEU A 262 0.36 -16.43 8.75
CA LEU A 262 1.06 -15.88 9.92
C LEU A 262 0.25 -16.10 11.20
N LYS A 263 -1.07 -15.90 11.16
CA LYS A 263 -1.91 -16.10 12.34
C LYS A 263 -1.97 -17.56 12.78
N ALA A 264 -1.99 -18.49 11.84
CA ALA A 264 -1.86 -19.90 12.14
C ALA A 264 -0.49 -20.23 12.76
N ILE A 265 0.58 -19.61 12.26
CA ILE A 265 1.93 -19.78 12.82
C ILE A 265 2.01 -19.26 14.26
N GLU A 266 1.49 -18.06 14.54
CA GLU A 266 1.38 -17.51 15.90
C GLU A 266 0.71 -18.50 16.87
N LYS A 267 -0.40 -19.09 16.43
CA LYS A 267 -1.15 -20.07 17.24
C LYS A 267 -0.38 -21.37 17.44
N TYR A 268 0.29 -21.87 16.41
CA TYR A 268 1.02 -23.15 16.48
C TYR A 268 2.21 -23.09 17.43
N TYR A 269 2.97 -22.00 17.39
CA TYR A 269 4.17 -21.83 18.22
C TYR A 269 3.93 -20.97 19.49
N GLU A 270 2.67 -20.63 19.79
CA GLU A 270 2.29 -19.83 20.96
C GLU A 270 3.06 -18.50 21.08
N MET A 271 3.18 -17.77 19.96
CA MET A 271 3.93 -16.51 19.85
C MET A 271 3.11 -15.42 19.15
N GLU A 272 3.58 -14.17 19.22
CA GLU A 272 3.02 -13.05 18.45
C GLU A 272 4.12 -12.37 17.63
N PHE A 273 3.86 -12.13 16.35
CA PHE A 273 4.77 -11.37 15.51
C PHE A 273 4.58 -9.87 15.72
N GLN A 274 5.70 -9.14 15.75
CA GLN A 274 5.69 -7.70 15.51
C GLN A 274 6.00 -7.45 14.04
N LEU A 275 4.98 -6.98 13.31
CA LEU A 275 5.09 -6.73 11.88
C LEU A 275 5.93 -5.47 11.64
N HIS A 276 7.14 -5.68 11.11
CA HIS A 276 8.05 -4.63 10.69
C HIS A 276 7.87 -4.27 9.22
N LYS A 277 8.33 -3.08 8.90
CA LYS A 277 8.36 -2.54 7.54
C LYS A 277 9.39 -3.32 6.72
N VAL A 278 8.94 -3.93 5.63
CA VAL A 278 9.80 -4.61 4.65
C VAL A 278 9.87 -3.74 3.40
N SER A 279 11.09 -3.48 2.91
CA SER A 279 11.34 -2.66 1.72
C SER A 279 12.20 -3.46 0.74
N GLY A 280 11.82 -3.45 -0.53
CA GLY A 280 12.45 -4.24 -1.59
C GLY A 280 11.65 -5.49 -1.94
N GLN A 281 11.50 -5.75 -3.25
CA GLN A 281 10.71 -6.87 -3.77
C GLN A 281 11.31 -8.22 -3.37
N ASP A 282 12.63 -8.37 -3.42
CA ASP A 282 13.30 -9.64 -3.09
C ASP A 282 13.09 -10.02 -1.63
N VAL A 283 13.30 -9.07 -0.71
CA VAL A 283 13.09 -9.28 0.74
C VAL A 283 11.63 -9.61 1.05
N LEU A 284 10.69 -8.98 0.32
CA LEU A 284 9.27 -9.28 0.44
C LEU A 284 8.97 -10.70 -0.06
N ASN A 285 9.48 -11.08 -1.22
CA ASN A 285 9.31 -12.43 -1.77
C ASN A 285 9.87 -13.48 -0.80
N ASP A 286 11.07 -13.27 -0.28
CA ASP A 286 11.71 -14.16 0.69
C ASP A 286 10.87 -14.31 1.97
N LEU A 287 10.27 -13.22 2.46
CA LEU A 287 9.38 -13.26 3.62
C LEU A 287 8.14 -14.12 3.34
N TYR A 288 7.45 -13.92 2.22
CA TYR A 288 6.24 -14.69 1.89
C TYR A 288 6.56 -16.15 1.56
N GLU A 289 7.70 -16.43 0.93
CA GLU A 289 8.21 -17.79 0.74
C GLU A 289 8.48 -18.45 2.11
N ALA A 290 9.13 -17.75 3.03
CA ALA A 290 9.39 -18.25 4.37
C ALA A 290 8.09 -18.55 5.14
N ILE A 291 7.07 -17.68 5.03
CA ILE A 291 5.74 -17.89 5.61
C ILE A 291 5.12 -19.18 5.05
N ASP A 292 5.12 -19.34 3.73
CA ASP A 292 4.55 -20.51 3.06
C ASP A 292 5.27 -21.79 3.47
N ILE A 293 6.60 -21.79 3.52
CA ILE A 293 7.39 -22.96 3.90
C ILE A 293 7.12 -23.36 5.34
N VAL A 294 7.13 -22.42 6.28
CA VAL A 294 6.89 -22.71 7.70
C VAL A 294 5.44 -23.16 7.93
N TYR A 295 4.48 -22.52 7.27
CA TYR A 295 3.05 -22.89 7.34
C TYR A 295 2.78 -24.28 6.73
N ASN A 296 3.37 -24.60 5.58
CA ASN A 296 3.22 -25.91 4.96
C ASN A 296 3.82 -27.01 5.85
N GLY A 297 4.92 -26.71 6.55
CA GLY A 297 5.57 -27.63 7.48
C GLY A 297 4.68 -28.04 8.65
N MET A 298 3.94 -27.10 9.25
CA MET A 298 3.00 -27.40 10.34
C MET A 298 1.68 -28.03 9.89
N THR A 299 1.31 -27.84 8.63
CA THR A 299 0.04 -28.38 8.06
C THR A 299 0.23 -29.68 7.30
N LEU A 300 1.41 -30.31 7.37
CA LEU A 300 1.77 -31.54 6.65
C LEU A 300 1.59 -31.42 5.12
N GLN A 301 1.90 -30.25 4.57
CA GLN A 301 1.93 -30.00 3.13
C GLN A 301 3.37 -30.04 2.62
N GLN A 302 3.53 -30.30 1.32
CA GLN A 302 4.86 -30.38 0.72
C GLN A 302 5.57 -29.02 0.80
N ASN A 303 6.78 -29.02 1.36
CA ASN A 303 7.63 -27.82 1.44
C ASN A 303 9.13 -28.12 1.30
N CYS A 304 9.51 -29.39 1.14
CA CYS A 304 10.88 -29.82 0.91
C CYS A 304 10.90 -31.03 -0.04
N GLU A 305 12.07 -31.28 -0.64
CA GLU A 305 12.34 -32.52 -1.38
C GLU A 305 13.27 -33.39 -0.53
N LEU A 306 12.89 -34.65 -0.29
CA LEU A 306 13.77 -35.62 0.34
C LEU A 306 14.48 -36.41 -0.77
N THR A 307 15.79 -36.58 -0.64
CA THR A 307 16.60 -37.31 -1.60
C THR A 307 17.08 -38.62 -0.99
N VAL A 308 16.88 -39.71 -1.72
CA VAL A 308 17.34 -41.05 -1.32
C VAL A 308 18.04 -41.75 -2.50
N PRO A 309 18.99 -42.66 -2.22
CA PRO A 309 19.62 -43.48 -3.26
C PRO A 309 18.60 -44.26 -4.09
N GLY A 310 18.82 -44.38 -5.39
CA GLY A 310 17.91 -45.05 -6.32
C GLY A 310 17.84 -46.56 -6.17
N ASP A 311 18.82 -47.19 -5.54
CA ASP A 311 18.87 -48.63 -5.26
C ASP A 311 18.31 -49.00 -3.88
N LEU A 312 17.69 -48.05 -3.17
CA LEU A 312 17.16 -48.30 -1.83
C LEU A 312 16.03 -49.33 -1.82
N PHE A 313 15.26 -49.44 -2.90
CA PHE A 313 14.18 -50.40 -3.09
C PHE A 313 14.18 -50.97 -4.51
N GLU A 314 13.82 -52.24 -4.68
CA GLU A 314 13.78 -52.91 -5.99
C GLU A 314 12.49 -52.62 -6.78
N GLU A 315 11.38 -52.38 -6.07
CA GLU A 315 10.06 -52.19 -6.66
C GLU A 315 9.50 -50.80 -6.35
N ASP A 316 8.62 -50.33 -7.24
CA ASP A 316 7.77 -49.17 -6.97
C ASP A 316 6.79 -49.52 -5.85
N PHE A 317 6.58 -48.61 -4.91
CA PHE A 317 5.61 -48.79 -3.84
C PHE A 317 4.83 -47.51 -3.56
N GLN A 318 3.71 -47.69 -2.85
CA GLN A 318 2.84 -46.61 -2.45
C GLN A 318 2.96 -46.43 -0.93
N ILE A 319 3.08 -45.17 -0.52
CA ILE A 319 2.99 -44.79 0.88
C ILE A 319 1.61 -44.20 1.10
N ASP A 320 0.85 -44.84 1.98
CA ASP A 320 -0.52 -44.44 2.29
C ASP A 320 -0.58 -43.45 3.47
N GLU A 321 0.40 -43.48 4.36
CA GLU A 321 0.47 -42.62 5.55
C GLU A 321 1.81 -41.90 5.66
N PRO A 322 1.86 -40.66 6.21
CA PRO A 322 3.11 -39.93 6.37
C PRO A 322 4.16 -40.68 7.22
N VAL A 323 5.40 -40.78 6.73
CA VAL A 323 6.48 -41.51 7.40
C VAL A 323 7.52 -40.54 7.93
N LEU A 324 7.82 -40.61 9.24
CA LEU A 324 8.92 -39.84 9.84
C LEU A 324 10.27 -40.34 9.31
N ILE A 325 11.08 -39.46 8.74
CA ILE A 325 12.41 -39.79 8.20
C ILE A 325 13.51 -39.32 9.15
N GLU A 326 13.49 -38.05 9.54
CA GLU A 326 14.47 -37.50 10.48
C GLU A 326 13.78 -36.64 11.54
N GLU A 327 14.29 -36.73 12.77
CA GLU A 327 13.89 -35.87 13.89
C GLU A 327 15.14 -35.52 14.71
N LYS A 328 15.24 -34.27 15.17
CA LYS A 328 16.32 -33.80 16.06
C LYS A 328 17.75 -33.92 15.50
N LYS A 329 17.89 -34.12 14.18
CA LYS A 329 19.17 -34.11 13.46
C LYS A 329 19.30 -32.83 12.64
N ALA A 330 20.52 -32.53 12.21
CA ALA A 330 20.76 -31.44 11.26
C ALA A 330 20.18 -31.81 9.90
N ILE A 331 19.02 -31.23 9.56
CA ILE A 331 18.40 -31.36 8.25
C ILE A 331 19.05 -30.31 7.35
N PRO A 332 19.55 -30.66 6.14
CA PRO A 332 20.30 -29.77 5.26
C PRO A 332 19.40 -28.77 4.51
N LEU A 333 18.54 -28.06 5.25
CA LEU A 333 17.69 -26.98 4.75
C LEU A 333 18.08 -25.68 5.46
N GLN A 334 17.86 -24.56 4.79
CA GLN A 334 18.18 -23.24 5.34
C GLN A 334 17.20 -22.86 6.45
N ASP A 335 17.71 -22.11 7.43
CA ASP A 335 16.85 -21.43 8.40
C ASP A 335 15.96 -20.42 7.66
N ARG A 336 14.72 -20.27 8.13
CA ARG A 336 13.76 -19.30 7.61
C ARG A 336 13.56 -18.18 8.62
N VAL A 337 13.54 -16.94 8.16
CA VAL A 337 13.37 -15.78 9.03
C VAL A 337 12.06 -15.09 8.70
N ILE A 338 11.17 -15.01 9.68
CA ILE A 338 9.88 -14.33 9.55
C ILE A 338 9.85 -13.23 10.61
N GLN A 339 9.84 -11.97 10.18
CA GLN A 339 9.72 -10.81 11.07
C GLN A 339 10.72 -10.83 12.26
N GLY A 340 11.96 -11.26 11.99
CA GLY A 340 13.03 -11.36 12.99
C GLY A 340 13.07 -12.66 13.80
N VAL A 341 12.07 -13.54 13.66
CA VAL A 341 12.05 -14.85 14.31
C VAL A 341 12.67 -15.91 13.41
N VAL A 342 13.60 -16.70 13.95
CA VAL A 342 14.35 -17.73 13.22
C VAL A 342 13.69 -19.09 13.40
N PHE A 343 13.28 -19.69 12.28
CA PHE A 343 12.71 -21.01 12.17
C PHE A 343 13.75 -21.97 11.60
N ARG A 344 14.15 -22.95 12.40
CA ARG A 344 15.15 -23.95 12.02
C ARG A 344 14.50 -25.30 11.71
N PRO A 345 14.83 -25.96 10.59
CA PRO A 345 14.39 -27.32 10.31
C PRO A 345 14.63 -28.26 11.49
N TYR A 346 13.59 -29.00 11.88
CA TYR A 346 13.61 -29.84 13.08
C TYR A 346 13.21 -31.29 12.80
N ARG A 347 12.24 -31.49 11.91
CA ARG A 347 11.67 -32.80 11.61
C ARG A 347 11.32 -32.89 10.13
N SER A 348 11.64 -34.01 9.50
CA SER A 348 11.28 -34.29 8.10
C SER A 348 10.39 -35.53 8.00
N ILE A 349 9.37 -35.42 7.17
CA ILE A 349 8.31 -36.40 6.98
C ILE A 349 8.17 -36.63 5.48
N TRP A 350 8.15 -37.89 5.09
CA TRP A 350 7.78 -38.29 3.75
C TRP A 350 6.26 -38.31 3.63
N LEU A 351 5.72 -37.53 2.68
CA LEU A 351 4.29 -37.45 2.43
C LEU A 351 3.76 -38.65 1.61
N PRO A 352 2.48 -39.02 1.79
CA PRO A 352 1.83 -40.07 1.00
C PRO A 352 1.95 -39.85 -0.51
N GLY A 353 2.13 -40.95 -1.25
CA GLY A 353 2.28 -40.89 -2.69
C GLY A 353 2.87 -42.16 -3.30
N LYS A 354 2.83 -42.23 -4.63
CA LYS A 354 3.49 -43.28 -5.40
C LYS A 354 4.94 -42.92 -5.64
N VAL A 355 5.82 -43.90 -5.45
CA VAL A 355 7.25 -43.69 -5.49
C VAL A 355 7.85 -44.65 -6.50
N LYS A 356 8.70 -44.10 -7.38
CA LYS A 356 9.29 -44.86 -8.48
C LYS A 356 10.76 -45.17 -8.21
N PHE A 357 11.04 -46.43 -7.88
CA PHE A 357 12.37 -46.99 -7.69
C PHE A 357 12.73 -48.04 -8.74
N ALA A 358 11.73 -48.69 -9.35
CA ALA A 358 11.96 -49.76 -10.31
C ALA A 358 12.83 -49.28 -11.48
N GLY A 359 13.94 -50.00 -11.71
CA GLY A 359 14.90 -49.68 -12.76
C GLY A 359 15.88 -48.55 -12.43
N LYS A 360 15.89 -48.04 -11.19
CA LYS A 360 16.88 -47.07 -10.71
C LYS A 360 18.16 -47.74 -10.22
N SER A 361 19.29 -47.10 -10.49
CA SER A 361 20.62 -47.56 -10.12
C SER A 361 21.17 -46.83 -8.90
N ALA A 362 22.21 -47.38 -8.26
CA ALA A 362 22.86 -46.81 -7.08
C ALA A 362 23.43 -45.38 -7.28
N GLY A 363 23.68 -44.99 -8.53
CA GLY A 363 24.14 -43.64 -8.88
C GLY A 363 23.01 -42.63 -9.12
N GLU A 364 21.76 -43.07 -9.17
CA GLU A 364 20.60 -42.21 -9.37
C GLU A 364 20.00 -41.75 -8.04
N ILE A 365 19.44 -40.54 -8.03
CA ILE A 365 18.74 -39.98 -6.87
C ILE A 365 17.24 -40.03 -7.13
N VAL A 366 16.49 -40.59 -6.18
CA VAL A 366 15.04 -40.52 -6.17
C VAL A 366 14.62 -39.36 -5.28
N ARG A 367 13.78 -38.47 -5.84
CA ARG A 367 13.24 -37.29 -5.15
C ARG A 367 11.84 -37.59 -4.68
N LEU A 368 11.61 -37.33 -3.41
CA LEU A 368 10.38 -37.66 -2.71
C LEU A 368 9.71 -36.39 -2.20
N PRO A 369 8.38 -36.28 -2.30
CA PRO A 369 7.66 -35.16 -1.71
C PRO A 369 7.80 -35.22 -0.18
N GLY A 370 8.44 -34.20 0.38
CA GLY A 370 8.71 -34.08 1.79
C GLY A 370 7.96 -32.93 2.44
N CYS A 371 7.68 -33.10 3.72
CA CYS A 371 7.26 -32.05 4.63
C CYS A 371 8.30 -31.91 5.74
N CYS A 372 8.85 -30.72 5.87
CA CYS A 372 9.84 -30.36 6.85
C CYS A 372 9.21 -29.37 7.84
N GLU A 373 9.07 -29.79 9.08
CA GLU A 373 8.61 -28.97 10.19
C GLU A 373 9.80 -28.20 10.79
N TYR A 374 9.54 -26.96 11.18
CA TYR A 374 10.53 -26.06 11.74
C TYR A 374 10.28 -25.88 13.23
N ARG A 375 11.30 -25.46 13.97
CA ARG A 375 11.17 -25.01 15.36
C ARG A 375 11.72 -23.60 15.50
N ILE A 376 11.24 -22.88 16.49
CA ILE A 376 11.81 -21.58 16.86
C ILE A 376 13.18 -21.81 17.51
N VAL A 377 14.16 -21.00 17.12
CA VAL A 377 15.44 -20.90 17.82
C VAL A 377 15.30 -19.82 18.87
N GLU A 378 15.23 -20.20 20.15
CA GLU A 378 15.30 -19.26 21.26
C GLU A 378 16.71 -18.63 21.29
N GLY A 379 16.76 -17.30 21.31
CA GLY A 379 17.98 -16.50 21.35
C GLY A 379 18.52 -16.27 22.75
#